data_AF-A0A2L2LJ44-F1
#
_entry.id   AF-A0A2L2LJ44-F1
#
_cell.length_a   1.000
_cell.length_b   1.000
_cell.length_c   1.000
_cell.angle_alpha   90.00
_cell.angle_beta   90.00
_cell.angle_gamma   90.00
#
_symmetry.space_group_name_H-M   'P 1'
#
loop_
_entity.id
_entity.type
_entity.pdbx_description
1 polymer ?
#
loop_
_entity_poly.entity_id
_entity_poly.type
_entity_poly.pdbx_seq_one_letter_code
_entity_poly.pdbx_strand_id
1 'polypeptide(L)'
;MKNGACTFRRRYLKVSTISCLAALLSFGEAAATPANMTVERLLTICEAPTVQEAMVNGDKLDWQRLSNTDVEEWRRSFAGYNGGSVDVVGWRHEVEGGAELLSFWIAAGPDGHKACAYTTPRPSGFLDALSDRLGAPDNLDKNDVMESVTAGWKRGAVDYSFVQVGTSAVINISSSR
;
A
#
# COMPACT_ATOMS: atom_id res chain seq x y z
N MET A 1 78.96 -5.09 -47.53
CA MET A 1 79.59 -3.78 -47.25
C MET A 1 78.49 -2.75 -47.02
N LYS A 2 78.71 -1.92 -45.99
CA LYS A 2 78.09 -0.64 -45.59
C LYS A 2 77.04 0.06 -46.49
N ASN A 3 75.96 0.46 -45.78
CA ASN A 3 75.37 1.81 -45.68
C ASN A 3 74.58 2.42 -46.85
N GLY A 4 73.44 3.04 -46.50
CA GLY A 4 72.87 4.16 -47.28
C GLY A 4 71.37 4.35 -47.09
N ALA A 5 70.98 5.44 -46.43
CA ALA A 5 69.61 5.85 -46.12
C ALA A 5 68.78 6.22 -47.37
N CYS A 6 67.44 6.21 -47.27
CA CYS A 6 66.60 7.42 -47.21
C CYS A 6 65.11 7.11 -47.49
N THR A 7 64.26 8.06 -47.08
CA THR A 7 62.86 8.34 -47.49
C THR A 7 61.69 7.72 -46.73
N PHE A 8 60.73 8.62 -46.55
CA PHE A 8 59.63 8.63 -45.61
C PHE A 8 58.32 8.31 -46.34
N ARG A 9 57.39 7.74 -45.57
CA ARG A 9 55.94 7.74 -45.74
C ARG A 9 55.28 6.74 -46.70
N ARG A 10 54.49 5.91 -46.02
CA ARG A 10 53.09 5.54 -46.26
C ARG A 10 52.91 4.10 -46.75
N ARG A 11 52.54 3.22 -45.81
CA ARG A 11 51.29 2.43 -45.84
C ARG A 11 51.16 1.58 -44.56
N TYR A 12 50.06 1.84 -43.86
CA TYR A 12 49.14 0.94 -43.15
C TYR A 12 49.59 -0.27 -42.31
N LEU A 13 48.79 -0.40 -41.24
CA LEU A 13 48.46 -1.59 -40.44
C LEU A 13 49.39 -1.94 -39.26
N LYS A 14 49.02 -1.44 -38.08
CA LYS A 14 48.89 -2.33 -36.91
C LYS A 14 47.55 -2.08 -36.24
N VAL A 15 46.74 -3.13 -36.30
CA VAL A 15 45.54 -3.37 -35.50
C VAL A 15 45.94 -3.31 -34.03
N SER A 16 45.31 -2.41 -33.28
CA SER A 16 45.12 -2.57 -31.85
C SER A 16 43.63 -2.47 -31.59
N THR A 17 43.01 -3.64 -31.52
CA THR A 17 41.65 -3.85 -31.03
C THR A 17 41.58 -3.34 -29.59
N ILE A 18 41.04 -2.14 -29.40
CA ILE A 18 40.55 -1.71 -28.10
C ILE A 18 39.20 -2.41 -27.92
N SER A 19 39.26 -3.52 -27.19
CA SER A 19 38.11 -4.26 -26.69
C SER A 19 37.41 -3.39 -25.64
N CYS A 20 36.49 -2.52 -26.07
CA CYS A 20 35.50 -1.94 -25.18
C CYS A 20 34.45 -3.02 -24.91
N LEU A 21 34.71 -3.86 -23.91
CA LEU A 21 33.64 -4.51 -23.17
C LEU A 21 32.80 -3.39 -22.55
N ALA A 22 31.72 -3.01 -23.23
CA ALA A 22 30.60 -2.37 -22.58
C ALA A 22 30.06 -3.40 -21.58
N ALA A 23 30.49 -3.28 -20.32
CA ALA A 23 29.83 -3.95 -19.22
C ALA A 23 28.38 -3.46 -19.23
N LEU A 24 27.49 -4.29 -19.75
CA LEU A 24 26.06 -4.17 -19.53
C LEU A 24 25.89 -4.26 -18.01
N LEU A 25 25.80 -3.09 -17.37
CA LEU A 25 25.31 -2.98 -16.00
C LEU A 25 23.87 -3.46 -16.05
N SER A 26 23.68 -4.76 -15.81
CA SER A 26 22.39 -5.29 -15.40
C SER A 26 22.07 -4.62 -14.07
N PHE A 27 21.35 -3.51 -14.14
CA PHE A 27 20.61 -3.00 -13.00
C PHE A 27 19.56 -4.07 -12.70
N GLY A 28 19.93 -5.04 -11.87
CA GLY A 28 18.94 -5.84 -11.17
C GLY A 28 18.14 -4.84 -10.35
N GLU A 29 16.95 -4.49 -10.83
CA GLU A 29 16.00 -3.68 -10.09
C GLU A 29 15.76 -4.42 -8.79
N ALA A 30 16.34 -3.91 -7.70
CA ALA A 30 16.11 -4.47 -6.38
C ALA A 30 14.61 -4.34 -6.14
N ALA A 31 13.91 -5.48 -6.13
CA ALA A 31 12.50 -5.51 -5.77
C ALA A 31 12.36 -4.76 -4.44
N ALA A 32 11.55 -3.71 -4.43
CA ALA A 32 11.29 -2.97 -3.21
C ALA A 32 10.71 -3.96 -2.19
N THR A 33 11.20 -3.93 -0.96
CA THR A 33 10.55 -4.72 0.09
C THR A 33 9.17 -4.11 0.37
N PRO A 34 8.09 -4.91 0.42
CA PRO A 34 6.77 -4.41 0.74
C PRO A 34 6.79 -3.57 2.01
N ALA A 35 6.13 -2.41 1.95
CA ALA A 35 6.16 -1.46 3.04
C ALA A 35 5.23 -1.94 4.17
N ASN A 36 5.70 -1.92 5.42
CA ASN A 36 4.82 -2.14 6.57
C ASN A 36 3.77 -1.01 6.67
N MET A 37 2.56 -1.34 7.11
CA MET A 37 1.53 -0.33 7.38
C MET A 37 1.87 0.48 8.64
N THR A 38 1.81 1.81 8.54
CA THR A 38 1.83 2.73 9.69
C THR A 38 0.52 3.50 9.74
N VAL A 39 0.20 4.12 10.87
CA VAL A 39 -1.00 4.97 10.99
C VAL A 39 -0.98 6.11 9.98
N GLU A 40 0.17 6.76 9.74
CA GLU A 40 0.27 7.86 8.78
C GLU A 40 0.00 7.39 7.34
N ARG A 41 0.53 6.22 6.96
CA ARG A 41 0.25 5.62 5.65
C ARG A 41 -1.21 5.23 5.52
N LEU A 42 -1.76 4.60 6.56
CA LEU A 42 -3.16 4.20 6.61
C LEU A 42 -4.07 5.42 6.42
N LEU A 43 -3.87 6.48 7.21
CA LEU A 43 -4.65 7.71 7.10
C LEU A 43 -4.49 8.37 5.73
N THR A 44 -3.26 8.41 5.17
CA THR A 44 -3.01 8.96 3.84
C THR A 44 -3.83 8.24 2.75
N ILE A 45 -4.00 6.92 2.86
CA ILE A 45 -4.78 6.13 1.91
C ILE A 45 -6.28 6.29 2.19
N CYS A 46 -6.69 6.13 3.44
CA CYS A 46 -8.10 6.10 3.83
C CYS A 46 -8.79 7.48 3.76
N GLU A 47 -8.06 8.56 3.95
CA GLU A 47 -8.62 9.92 3.88
C GLU A 47 -8.64 10.47 2.45
N ALA A 48 -8.06 9.76 1.47
CA ALA A 48 -8.08 10.15 0.07
C ALA A 48 -9.51 10.50 -0.40
N PRO A 49 -9.68 11.55 -1.23
CA PRO A 49 -10.99 12.00 -1.70
C PRO A 49 -11.59 11.09 -2.77
N THR A 50 -10.77 10.33 -3.48
CA THR A 50 -11.18 9.48 -4.61
C THR A 50 -10.52 8.11 -4.55
N VAL A 51 -11.15 7.11 -5.19
CA VAL A 51 -10.55 5.78 -5.36
C VAL A 51 -9.23 5.86 -6.12
N GLN A 52 -9.12 6.74 -7.12
CA GLN A 52 -7.89 6.92 -7.90
C GLN A 52 -6.73 7.47 -7.04
N GLU A 53 -7.01 8.38 -6.11
CA GLU A 53 -5.97 8.90 -5.21
C GLU A 53 -5.60 7.87 -4.14
N ALA A 54 -6.58 7.15 -3.58
CA ALA A 54 -6.32 6.01 -2.71
C ALA A 54 -5.47 4.95 -3.43
N MET A 55 -5.74 4.68 -4.70
CA MET A 55 -4.97 3.77 -5.55
C MET A 55 -3.51 4.20 -5.66
N VAL A 56 -3.25 5.47 -5.98
CA VAL A 56 -1.88 6.02 -6.10
C VAL A 56 -1.13 5.93 -4.78
N ASN A 57 -1.80 6.16 -3.65
CA ASN A 57 -1.16 6.08 -2.33
C ASN A 57 -0.95 4.64 -1.86
N GLY A 58 -1.91 3.74 -2.11
CA GLY A 58 -1.80 2.33 -1.73
C GLY A 58 -0.81 1.55 -2.58
N ASP A 59 -0.61 1.90 -3.85
CA ASP A 59 0.41 1.26 -4.69
C ASP A 59 1.84 1.50 -4.21
N LYS A 60 2.06 2.57 -3.44
CA LYS A 60 3.37 2.83 -2.79
C LYS A 60 3.70 1.81 -1.69
N LEU A 61 2.74 0.98 -1.28
CA LEU A 61 2.97 -0.10 -0.33
C LEU A 61 3.71 -1.28 -0.96
N ASP A 62 3.67 -1.42 -2.29
CA ASP A 62 4.12 -2.60 -3.02
C ASP A 62 3.44 -3.90 -2.52
N TRP A 63 2.16 -3.78 -2.16
CA TRP A 63 1.30 -4.90 -1.78
C TRP A 63 0.58 -5.45 -3.01
N GLN A 64 0.22 -6.72 -2.98
CA GLN A 64 -0.55 -7.33 -4.06
C GLN A 64 -1.95 -6.69 -4.13
N ARG A 65 -2.30 -6.07 -5.26
CA ARG A 65 -3.68 -5.64 -5.50
C ARG A 65 -4.62 -6.85 -5.52
N LEU A 66 -5.80 -6.71 -4.92
CA LEU A 66 -6.87 -7.70 -5.05
C LEU A 66 -7.25 -7.87 -6.53
N SER A 67 -7.60 -9.09 -6.90
CA SER A 67 -7.93 -9.36 -8.30
C SER A 67 -9.25 -8.69 -8.69
N ASN A 68 -9.44 -8.44 -9.97
CA ASN A 68 -10.72 -7.94 -10.47
C ASN A 68 -11.86 -8.90 -10.11
N THR A 69 -11.62 -10.21 -10.08
CA THR A 69 -12.62 -11.20 -9.69
C THR A 69 -13.09 -10.98 -8.24
N ASP A 70 -12.15 -10.82 -7.31
CA ASP A 70 -12.46 -10.60 -5.88
C ASP A 70 -13.23 -9.27 -5.69
N VAL A 71 -12.80 -8.23 -6.40
CA VAL A 71 -13.44 -6.91 -6.40
C VAL A 71 -14.86 -6.96 -6.96
N GLU A 72 -15.10 -7.66 -8.07
CA GLU A 72 -16.44 -7.76 -8.68
C GLU A 72 -17.41 -8.57 -7.82
N GLU A 73 -16.94 -9.65 -7.18
CA GLU A 73 -17.75 -10.43 -6.25
C GLU A 73 -18.19 -9.59 -5.05
N TRP A 74 -17.25 -8.83 -4.48
CA TRP A 74 -17.55 -7.91 -3.38
C TRP A 74 -18.53 -6.81 -3.81
N ARG A 75 -18.31 -6.18 -4.97
CA ARG A 75 -19.19 -5.14 -5.52
C ARG A 75 -20.62 -5.64 -5.72
N ARG A 76 -20.77 -6.86 -6.25
CA ARG A 76 -22.08 -7.48 -6.45
C ARG A 76 -22.80 -7.73 -5.12
N SER A 77 -22.06 -8.21 -4.13
CA SER A 77 -22.58 -8.45 -2.78
C SER A 77 -23.01 -7.14 -2.10
N PHE A 78 -22.18 -6.10 -2.22
CA PHE A 78 -22.51 -4.76 -1.72
C PHE A 78 -23.79 -4.22 -2.36
N ALA A 79 -23.89 -4.24 -3.69
CA ALA A 79 -25.05 -3.73 -4.42
C ALA A 79 -26.34 -4.50 -4.08
N GLY A 80 -26.23 -5.82 -3.87
CA GLY A 80 -27.38 -6.66 -3.49
C GLY A 80 -27.91 -6.37 -2.08
N TYR A 81 -27.04 -5.95 -1.16
CA TYR A 81 -27.42 -5.69 0.24
C TYR A 81 -27.78 -4.22 0.51
N ASN A 82 -26.94 -3.28 0.08
CA ASN A 82 -27.11 -1.84 0.36
C ASN A 82 -27.88 -1.10 -0.74
N GLY A 83 -28.00 -1.68 -1.94
CA GLY A 83 -28.42 -0.97 -3.13
C GLY A 83 -27.35 0.02 -3.64
N GLY A 84 -27.58 0.58 -4.83
CA GLY A 84 -26.65 1.54 -5.44
C GLY A 84 -25.43 0.91 -6.09
N SER A 85 -24.33 1.67 -6.14
CA SER A 85 -23.07 1.26 -6.76
C SER A 85 -21.89 1.54 -5.83
N VAL A 86 -20.78 0.84 -6.06
CA VAL A 86 -19.55 1.04 -5.27
C VAL A 86 -18.31 0.92 -6.15
N ASP A 87 -17.43 1.91 -6.02
CA ASP A 87 -16.08 1.86 -6.56
C ASP A 87 -15.14 1.43 -5.43
N VAL A 88 -14.34 0.39 -5.66
CA VAL A 88 -13.50 -0.22 -4.63
C VAL A 88 -12.13 -0.60 -5.18
N VAL A 89 -11.13 -0.48 -4.32
CA VAL A 89 -9.79 -1.03 -4.50
C VAL A 89 -9.38 -1.74 -3.21
N GLY A 90 -8.57 -2.79 -3.32
CA GLY A 90 -7.95 -3.39 -2.15
C GLY A 90 -6.57 -3.95 -2.44
N TRP A 91 -5.83 -4.17 -1.36
CA TRP A 91 -4.48 -4.69 -1.32
C TRP A 91 -4.36 -5.78 -0.27
N ARG A 92 -3.46 -6.73 -0.52
CA ARG A 92 -3.16 -7.86 0.31
C ARG A 92 -1.65 -8.00 0.47
N HIS A 93 -1.21 -8.29 1.68
CA HIS A 93 0.18 -8.55 1.98
C HIS A 93 0.27 -9.71 2.97
N GLU A 94 0.99 -10.76 2.57
CA GLU A 94 1.23 -11.91 3.43
C GLU A 94 2.30 -11.57 4.45
N VAL A 95 1.99 -11.80 5.73
CA VAL A 95 2.91 -11.60 6.85
C VAL A 95 2.93 -12.84 7.73
N GLU A 96 3.85 -12.89 8.68
CA GLU A 96 3.80 -13.92 9.71
C GLU A 96 2.50 -13.81 10.52
N GLY A 97 1.80 -14.94 10.71
CA GLY A 97 0.54 -14.99 11.45
C GLY A 97 -0.72 -14.69 10.63
N GLY A 98 -0.62 -14.34 9.33
CA GLY A 98 -1.77 -14.18 8.45
C GLY A 98 -1.56 -13.13 7.34
N ALA A 99 -2.66 -12.73 6.71
CA ALA A 99 -2.63 -11.67 5.70
C ALA A 99 -3.06 -10.33 6.30
N GLU A 100 -2.35 -9.27 5.91
CA GLU A 100 -2.83 -7.91 6.00
C GLU A 100 -3.72 -7.60 4.81
N LEU A 101 -4.87 -6.97 5.06
CA LEU A 101 -5.83 -6.60 4.03
C LEU A 101 -6.18 -5.13 4.20
N LEU A 102 -6.05 -4.36 3.13
CA LEU A 102 -6.49 -2.96 3.06
C LEU A 102 -7.52 -2.84 1.95
N SER A 103 -8.65 -2.18 2.21
CA SER A 103 -9.60 -1.81 1.17
C SER A 103 -10.05 -0.37 1.34
N PHE A 104 -10.33 0.28 0.22
CA PHE A 104 -10.90 1.62 0.14
C PHE A 104 -12.04 1.60 -0.86
N TRP A 105 -13.17 2.20 -0.51
CA TRP A 105 -14.31 2.28 -1.39
C TRP A 105 -15.14 3.55 -1.21
N ILE A 106 -15.87 3.88 -2.27
CA ILE A 106 -16.84 4.96 -2.32
C ILE A 106 -18.15 4.37 -2.82
N ALA A 107 -19.16 4.39 -1.98
CA ALA A 107 -20.51 3.99 -2.30
C ALA A 107 -21.35 5.19 -2.75
N ALA A 108 -22.23 4.95 -3.73
CA ALA A 108 -23.22 5.90 -4.20
C ALA A 108 -24.61 5.25 -4.14
N GLY A 109 -25.60 6.00 -3.64
CA GLY A 109 -26.96 5.49 -3.41
C GLY A 109 -27.55 6.06 -2.11
N PRO A 110 -28.62 5.44 -1.59
CA PRO A 110 -29.26 5.85 -0.33
C PRO A 110 -28.29 5.92 0.85
N ASP A 111 -27.34 4.99 0.92
CA ASP A 111 -26.30 4.92 1.95
C ASP A 111 -24.93 5.35 1.38
N GLY A 112 -24.89 6.49 0.68
CA GLY A 112 -23.67 7.03 0.08
C GLY A 112 -22.61 7.38 1.13
N HIS A 113 -21.45 6.75 1.05
CA HIS A 113 -20.34 6.97 1.99
C HIS A 113 -18.99 6.69 1.33
N LYS A 114 -17.93 7.21 1.94
CA LYS A 114 -16.56 6.75 1.72
C LYS A 114 -16.15 5.91 2.92
N ALA A 115 -15.52 4.77 2.67
CA ALA A 115 -14.96 3.97 3.75
C ALA A 115 -13.66 3.27 3.35
N CYS A 116 -12.90 2.93 4.38
CA CYS A 116 -11.62 2.27 4.31
C CYS A 116 -11.54 1.26 5.46
N ALA A 117 -11.05 0.07 5.19
CA ALA A 117 -10.86 -0.96 6.21
C ALA A 117 -9.45 -1.54 6.11
N TYR A 118 -8.79 -1.67 7.25
CA TYR A 118 -7.49 -2.31 7.36
C TYR A 118 -7.53 -3.41 8.43
N THR A 119 -7.16 -4.62 8.05
CA THR A 119 -7.07 -5.77 8.94
C THR A 119 -5.62 -6.22 9.05
N THR A 120 -5.16 -6.51 10.27
CA THR A 120 -3.79 -6.97 10.53
C THR A 120 -3.73 -8.00 11.66
N PRO A 121 -2.88 -9.04 11.54
CA PRO A 121 -2.52 -9.94 12.64
C PRO A 121 -1.40 -9.36 13.54
N ARG A 122 -1.00 -8.09 13.34
CA ARG A 122 0.06 -7.42 14.11
C ARG A 122 -0.40 -6.05 14.60
N PRO A 123 -1.41 -5.99 15.49
CA PRO A 123 -2.06 -4.73 15.89
C PRO A 123 -1.25 -3.85 16.83
N SER A 124 -0.12 -4.35 17.33
CA SER A 124 0.72 -3.67 18.31
C SER A 124 1.07 -2.24 17.88
N GLY A 125 0.78 -1.27 18.76
CA GLY A 125 1.09 0.15 18.56
C GLY A 125 0.04 0.94 17.75
N PHE A 126 -0.93 0.31 17.09
CA PHE A 126 -1.94 1.05 16.31
C PHE A 126 -2.85 1.91 17.17
N LEU A 127 -3.31 1.42 18.32
CA LEU A 127 -4.17 2.18 19.22
C LEU A 127 -3.48 3.46 19.74
N ASP A 128 -2.21 3.32 20.15
CA ASP A 128 -1.42 4.44 20.65
C ASP A 128 -1.15 5.46 19.54
N ALA A 129 -0.69 5.00 18.37
CA ALA A 129 -0.43 5.88 17.23
C ALA A 129 -1.69 6.58 16.69
N LEU A 130 -2.86 5.91 16.70
CA LEU A 130 -4.14 6.55 16.39
C LEU A 130 -4.49 7.61 17.44
N SER A 131 -4.29 7.32 18.72
CA SER A 131 -4.56 8.26 19.81
C SER A 131 -3.63 9.48 19.76
N ASP A 132 -2.37 9.29 19.40
CA ASP A 132 -1.41 10.39 19.20
C ASP A 132 -1.84 11.31 18.06
N ARG A 133 -2.38 10.72 16.98
CA ARG A 133 -2.76 11.46 15.77
C ARG A 133 -4.14 12.09 15.83
N LEU A 134 -5.09 11.48 16.53
CA LEU A 134 -6.51 11.86 16.60
C LEU A 134 -6.91 12.45 17.97
N GLY A 135 -6.01 12.43 18.95
CA GLY A 135 -6.30 12.70 20.35
C GLY A 135 -6.95 11.50 21.05
N ALA A 136 -7.34 11.68 22.31
CA ALA A 136 -8.01 10.63 23.08
C ALA A 136 -9.29 10.14 22.36
N PRO A 137 -9.58 8.82 22.41
CA PRO A 137 -10.80 8.28 21.84
C PRO A 137 -12.04 8.81 22.58
N ASP A 138 -13.13 8.97 21.84
CA ASP A 138 -14.43 9.40 22.39
C ASP A 138 -15.09 8.26 23.18
N ASN A 139 -14.78 7.02 22.80
CA ASN A 139 -15.12 5.80 23.53
C ASN A 139 -13.95 4.81 23.49
N LEU A 140 -13.71 4.15 24.62
CA LEU A 140 -12.69 3.11 24.77
C LEU A 140 -13.26 2.03 25.68
N ASP A 141 -13.38 0.81 25.15
CA ASP A 141 -13.79 -0.37 25.91
C ASP A 141 -12.70 -1.43 25.84
N LYS A 142 -12.46 -2.09 26.97
CA LYS A 142 -11.46 -3.14 27.13
C LYS A 142 -12.08 -4.30 27.86
N ASN A 143 -12.04 -5.47 27.25
CA ASN A 143 -12.54 -6.70 27.83
C ASN A 143 -11.41 -7.73 27.91
N ASP A 144 -10.86 -7.88 29.12
CA ASP A 144 -9.74 -8.78 29.38
C ASP A 144 -10.13 -10.26 29.21
N VAL A 145 -11.41 -10.61 29.40
CA VAL A 145 -11.90 -12.00 29.24
C VAL A 145 -11.92 -12.42 27.77
N MET A 146 -12.26 -11.49 26.89
CA MET A 146 -12.31 -11.71 25.44
C MET A 146 -11.02 -11.30 24.72
N GLU A 147 -10.02 -10.83 25.48
CA GLU A 147 -8.80 -10.21 24.95
C GLU A 147 -9.13 -9.17 23.86
N SER A 148 -10.13 -8.32 24.12
CA SER A 148 -10.62 -7.35 23.14
C SER A 148 -10.46 -5.91 23.59
N VAL A 149 -10.18 -5.05 22.62
CA VAL A 149 -10.09 -3.60 22.80
C VAL A 149 -10.85 -2.94 21.67
N THR A 150 -11.77 -2.05 22.01
CA THR A 150 -12.46 -1.22 21.01
C THR A 150 -12.28 0.25 21.33
N ALA A 151 -12.01 1.06 20.32
CA ALA A 151 -11.85 2.49 20.45
C ALA A 151 -12.48 3.21 19.26
N GLY A 152 -13.11 4.35 19.52
CA GLY A 152 -13.78 5.15 18.50
C GLY A 152 -13.43 6.64 18.60
N TRP A 153 -13.29 7.28 17.44
CA TRP A 153 -13.10 8.71 17.31
C TRP A 153 -14.05 9.26 16.25
N LYS A 154 -14.70 10.38 16.54
CA LYS A 154 -15.43 11.19 15.58
C LYS A 154 -14.72 12.53 15.43
N ARG A 155 -14.21 12.81 14.23
CA ARG A 155 -13.52 14.07 13.90
C ARG A 155 -14.23 14.72 12.72
N GLY A 156 -15.13 15.64 13.04
CA GLY A 156 -16.01 16.26 12.04
C GLY A 156 -16.96 15.25 11.43
N ALA A 157 -16.88 15.08 10.10
CA ALA A 157 -17.69 14.13 9.34
C ALA A 157 -17.03 12.74 9.19
N VAL A 158 -15.88 12.51 9.82
CA VAL A 158 -15.13 11.25 9.74
C VAL A 158 -15.24 10.48 11.05
N ASP A 159 -15.63 9.23 10.96
CA ASP A 159 -15.64 8.26 12.04
C ASP A 159 -14.46 7.30 11.87
N TYR A 160 -13.71 7.08 12.95
CA TYR A 160 -12.60 6.14 13.03
C TYR A 160 -12.92 5.11 14.09
N SER A 161 -12.69 3.83 13.81
CA SER A 161 -12.80 2.77 14.80
C SER A 161 -11.60 1.84 14.74
N PHE A 162 -11.17 1.40 15.92
CA PHE A 162 -10.17 0.36 16.13
C PHE A 162 -10.83 -0.75 16.93
N VAL A 163 -10.77 -1.98 16.43
CA VAL A 163 -11.28 -3.17 17.11
C VAL A 163 -10.19 -4.22 17.06
N GLN A 164 -9.66 -4.57 18.23
CA GLN A 164 -8.73 -5.68 18.42
C GLN A 164 -9.43 -6.82 19.14
N VAL A 165 -9.18 -8.05 18.69
CA VAL A 165 -9.56 -9.29 19.38
C VAL A 165 -8.37 -10.25 19.28
N GLY A 166 -7.81 -10.64 20.43
CA GLY A 166 -6.58 -11.42 20.50
C GLY A 166 -5.43 -10.73 19.77
N THR A 167 -4.82 -11.43 18.81
CA THR A 167 -3.69 -10.94 18.01
C THR A 167 -4.10 -10.24 16.72
N SER A 168 -5.38 -10.01 16.46
CA SER A 168 -5.85 -9.39 15.23
C SER A 168 -6.59 -8.09 15.50
N ALA A 169 -6.43 -7.10 14.64
CA ALA A 169 -7.26 -5.90 14.67
C ALA A 169 -7.82 -5.54 13.30
N VAL A 170 -8.94 -4.82 13.35
CA VAL A 170 -9.56 -4.13 12.23
C VAL A 170 -9.65 -2.66 12.57
N ILE A 171 -9.21 -1.81 11.65
CA ILE A 171 -9.37 -0.37 11.69
C ILE A 171 -10.33 0.02 10.57
N ASN A 172 -11.41 0.70 10.90
CA ASN A 172 -12.32 1.26 9.90
C ASN A 172 -12.31 2.78 9.98
N ILE A 173 -12.32 3.41 8.81
CA ILE A 173 -12.41 4.87 8.67
C ILE A 173 -13.51 5.13 7.66
N SER A 174 -14.53 5.87 8.05
CA SER A 174 -15.68 6.17 7.20
C SER A 174 -16.10 7.63 7.30
N SER A 175 -16.75 8.11 6.25
CA SER A 175 -17.35 9.45 6.23
C SER A 175 -18.59 9.43 5.35
N SER A 176 -19.65 10.09 5.81
CA SER A 176 -20.83 10.35 4.99
C SER A 176 -20.48 11.31 3.85
N ARG A 177 -21.05 11.08 2.67
CA ARG A 177 -20.97 12.04 1.56
C ARG A 177 -22.00 13.15 1.67
#